data_AF-A0A518AB86-F1
#
_entry.id   AF-A0A518AB86-F1
#
_cell.length_a   1.000
_cell.length_b   1.000
_cell.length_c   1.000
_cell.angle_alpha   90.00
_cell.angle_beta   90.00
_cell.angle_gamma   90.00
#
_symmetry.space_group_name_H-M   'P 1'
#
loop_
_entity.id
_entity.type
_entity.pdbx_description
1 polymer ?
#
loop_
_entity_poly.entity_id
_entity_poly.type
_entity_poly.pdbx_seq_one_letter_code
_entity_poly.pdbx_strand_id
1 'polypeptide(L)'
;MSDEPTPAENNDESSGEFNPERHTQEIRHSQVSARVPEGVSKGVFSTGAVVLQGGHEFILDFLLRISTPQQVVARVVLPIGVVPQMIRALRDNLNNYEKRFGFPTMPAPLPPQVTGSSDAINVGAGLESPASETPAPPVTETPSGTSAGGTGAVGETVTSETESAQSPEDPQAVEKPQSVEKPTETAQKPPSAEELYDELKLPDEMLSGVYANAVRIGHSATEFSFDFITTFFPRSCVSARVHLAAPNIPRLLDSLTHSFEQFQRKVAQQQKRQPPAAGDQPGEL
;
A
#
# COMPACT_ATOMS: atom_id res chain seq x y z
N MET A 1 -41.54 19.95 -86.74
CA MET A 1 -40.09 19.93 -86.99
C MET A 1 -39.53 21.15 -86.28
N SER A 2 -39.51 21.22 -84.94
CA SER A 2 -38.86 20.29 -83.97
C SER A 2 -37.35 20.41 -84.10
N ASP A 3 -36.52 20.63 -83.08
CA ASP A 3 -36.66 20.80 -81.63
C ASP A 3 -35.34 21.47 -81.15
N GLU A 4 -35.39 22.27 -80.09
CA GLU A 4 -34.23 22.67 -79.29
C GLU A 4 -34.35 21.99 -77.92
N PRO A 5 -33.38 21.16 -77.48
CA PRO A 5 -33.36 20.66 -76.11
C PRO A 5 -32.20 21.25 -75.29
N THR A 6 -32.57 21.58 -74.06
CA THR A 6 -31.82 22.04 -72.88
C THR A 6 -30.65 21.16 -72.44
N PRO A 7 -29.64 21.71 -71.71
CA PRO A 7 -28.52 20.93 -71.19
C PRO A 7 -28.96 20.07 -70.00
N ALA A 8 -28.57 18.79 -70.03
CA ALA A 8 -28.81 17.84 -68.96
C ALA A 8 -27.94 18.13 -67.73
N GLU A 9 -28.58 18.29 -66.58
CA GLU A 9 -27.96 18.13 -65.26
C GLU A 9 -27.39 16.73 -65.13
N ASN A 10 -26.08 16.62 -64.89
CA ASN A 10 -25.48 15.43 -64.30
C ASN A 10 -24.73 15.88 -63.05
N ASN A 11 -25.34 15.63 -61.90
CA ASN A 11 -24.75 15.71 -60.57
C ASN A 11 -23.50 14.82 -60.51
N ASP A 12 -22.33 15.44 -60.43
CA ASP A 12 -21.10 14.78 -60.02
C ASP A 12 -20.87 15.05 -58.52
N GLU A 13 -21.76 14.50 -57.69
CA GLU A 13 -21.52 14.33 -56.25
C GLU A 13 -20.72 13.03 -56.03
N SER A 14 -19.46 13.02 -56.42
CA SER A 14 -18.50 12.06 -55.86
C SER A 14 -18.03 12.57 -54.49
N SER A 15 -18.96 12.63 -53.54
CA SER A 15 -18.61 12.69 -52.13
C SER A 15 -18.00 11.34 -51.75
N GLY A 16 -16.71 11.34 -51.43
CA GLY A 16 -16.07 10.16 -50.85
C GLY A 16 -16.77 9.81 -49.55
N GLU A 17 -17.56 8.74 -49.55
CA GLU A 17 -18.18 8.16 -48.37
C GLU A 17 -17.10 7.83 -47.33
N PHE A 18 -16.94 8.75 -46.39
CA PHE A 18 -16.26 8.52 -45.13
C PHE A 18 -17.13 7.52 -44.35
N ASN A 19 -16.76 6.24 -44.36
CA ASN A 19 -17.45 5.21 -43.58
C ASN A 19 -17.44 5.59 -42.07
N PRO A 20 -18.59 5.98 -41.47
CA PRO A 20 -18.63 6.55 -40.14
C PRO A 20 -18.72 5.51 -39.02
N GLU A 21 -18.70 4.21 -39.31
CA GLU A 21 -18.89 3.19 -38.27
C GLU A 21 -17.60 2.74 -37.56
N ARG A 22 -16.77 3.70 -37.14
CA ARG A 22 -15.80 3.43 -36.07
C ARG A 22 -16.56 3.37 -34.75
N HIS A 23 -17.01 2.17 -34.38
CA HIS A 23 -17.63 1.88 -33.09
C HIS A 23 -16.61 2.07 -31.95
N THR A 24 -16.44 3.32 -31.51
CA THR A 24 -15.63 3.68 -30.33
C THR A 24 -16.58 3.78 -29.14
N GLN A 25 -16.65 2.71 -28.33
CA GLN A 25 -17.45 2.69 -27.11
C GLN A 25 -16.55 2.71 -25.87
N GLU A 26 -16.81 3.63 -24.94
CA GLU A 26 -16.14 3.63 -23.63
C GLU A 26 -16.75 2.53 -22.76
N ILE A 27 -16.00 1.45 -22.51
CA ILE A 27 -16.46 0.33 -21.68
C ILE A 27 -15.90 0.47 -20.27
N ARG A 28 -16.78 0.57 -19.27
CA ARG A 28 -16.42 0.64 -17.84
C ARG A 28 -16.63 -0.69 -17.15
N HIS A 29 -15.58 -1.27 -16.57
CA HIS A 29 -15.64 -2.54 -15.82
C HIS A 29 -15.34 -2.35 -14.34
N SER A 30 -16.02 -3.13 -13.49
CA SER A 30 -15.78 -3.14 -12.04
C SER A 30 -14.62 -4.05 -11.65
N GLN A 31 -13.75 -3.54 -10.79
CA GLN A 31 -12.61 -4.24 -10.18
C GLN A 31 -13.07 -5.40 -9.28
N VAL A 32 -14.27 -5.33 -8.70
CA VAL A 32 -14.84 -6.35 -7.79
C VAL A 32 -15.06 -7.69 -8.49
N SER A 33 -15.24 -7.67 -9.81
CA SER A 33 -15.49 -8.85 -10.64
C SER A 33 -14.24 -9.48 -11.26
N ALA A 34 -13.04 -9.05 -10.81
CA ALA A 34 -11.78 -9.48 -11.39
C ALA A 34 -11.53 -10.98 -11.21
N ARG A 35 -11.17 -11.66 -12.29
CA ARG A 35 -10.76 -13.07 -12.25
C ARG A 35 -9.33 -13.17 -11.72
N VAL A 36 -9.06 -14.22 -10.95
CA VAL A 36 -7.71 -14.55 -10.48
C VAL A 36 -7.19 -15.74 -11.29
N PRO A 37 -6.14 -15.57 -12.12
CA PRO A 37 -5.46 -16.68 -12.78
C PRO A 37 -4.81 -17.63 -11.78
N GLU A 38 -4.73 -18.92 -12.11
CA GLU A 38 -4.15 -19.93 -11.21
C GLU A 38 -2.69 -19.62 -10.86
N GLY A 39 -1.88 -19.20 -11.84
CA GLY A 39 -0.47 -18.84 -11.63
C GLY A 39 -0.25 -17.66 -10.68
N VAL A 40 -1.25 -16.78 -10.52
CA VAL A 40 -1.20 -15.62 -9.62
C VAL A 40 -1.94 -15.87 -8.30
N SER A 41 -2.75 -16.94 -8.23
CA SER A 41 -3.69 -17.19 -7.13
C SER A 41 -3.04 -17.24 -5.74
N LYS A 42 -1.87 -17.90 -5.64
CA LYS A 42 -1.07 -17.99 -4.42
C LYS A 42 -0.42 -16.66 -4.06
N GLY A 43 -0.06 -15.88 -5.06
CA GLY A 43 0.74 -14.68 -4.91
C GLY A 43 2.17 -14.96 -4.46
N VAL A 44 2.91 -13.89 -4.21
CA VAL A 44 4.28 -13.92 -3.70
C VAL A 44 4.38 -13.18 -2.38
N PHE A 45 5.24 -13.65 -1.49
CA PHE A 45 5.56 -12.96 -0.25
C PHE A 45 6.69 -11.97 -0.48
N SER A 46 6.59 -10.83 0.20
CA SER A 46 7.59 -9.78 0.17
C SER A 46 7.93 -9.30 1.58
N THR A 47 9.17 -8.86 1.74
CA THR A 47 9.71 -8.28 2.98
C THR A 47 9.88 -6.77 2.89
N GLY A 48 9.58 -6.16 1.75
CA GLY A 48 9.69 -4.73 1.53
C GLY A 48 9.34 -4.35 0.11
N ALA A 49 9.30 -3.05 -0.17
CA ALA A 49 9.23 -2.58 -1.54
C ALA A 49 10.08 -1.32 -1.73
N VAL A 50 10.47 -1.09 -2.98
CA VAL A 50 11.11 0.12 -3.48
C VAL A 50 10.15 0.77 -4.47
N VAL A 51 9.99 2.08 -4.33
CA VAL A 51 9.12 2.89 -5.19
C VAL A 51 9.99 3.73 -6.09
N LEU A 52 9.80 3.59 -7.40
CA LEU A 52 10.50 4.39 -8.40
C LEU A 52 9.49 5.21 -9.18
N GLN A 53 9.88 6.46 -9.41
CA GLN A 53 9.11 7.39 -10.19
C GLN A 53 9.72 7.50 -11.59
N GLY A 54 9.00 7.02 -12.60
CA GLY A 54 9.30 7.26 -14.02
C GLY A 54 8.71 8.58 -14.54
N GLY A 55 8.77 8.77 -15.86
CA GLY A 55 8.17 9.94 -16.52
C GLY A 55 6.63 9.87 -16.57
N HIS A 56 6.09 8.67 -16.83
CA HIS A 56 4.64 8.45 -17.02
C HIS A 56 4.05 7.37 -16.10
N GLU A 57 4.92 6.66 -15.37
CA GLU A 57 4.57 5.47 -14.61
C GLU A 57 5.35 5.43 -13.30
N PHE A 58 4.79 4.77 -12.31
CA PHE A 58 5.47 4.38 -11.08
C PHE A 58 5.79 2.90 -11.14
N ILE A 59 6.99 2.52 -10.71
CA ILE A 59 7.41 1.13 -10.61
C ILE A 59 7.50 0.78 -9.13
N LEU A 60 6.83 -0.30 -8.76
CA LEU A 60 6.88 -0.87 -7.42
C LEU A 60 7.60 -2.22 -7.50
N ASP A 61 8.81 -2.25 -6.96
CA ASP A 61 9.60 -3.47 -6.86
C ASP A 61 9.50 -4.01 -5.44
N PHE A 62 8.87 -5.17 -5.31
CA PHE A 62 8.75 -5.91 -4.07
C PHE A 62 9.95 -6.82 -3.89
N LEU A 63 10.52 -6.83 -2.69
CA LEU A 63 11.81 -7.44 -2.39
C LEU A 63 11.72 -8.57 -1.36
N LEU A 64 12.45 -9.65 -1.59
CA LEU A 64 12.85 -10.61 -0.57
C LEU A 64 14.27 -10.31 -0.09
N ARG A 65 14.40 -9.98 1.20
CA ARG A 65 15.66 -9.62 1.87
C ARG A 65 16.27 -10.76 2.70
N ILE A 66 15.87 -11.99 2.41
CA ILE A 66 16.37 -13.19 3.12
C ILE A 66 17.76 -13.64 2.63
N SER A 67 18.16 -13.22 1.44
CA SER A 67 19.44 -13.54 0.81
C SER A 67 20.15 -12.27 0.35
N THR A 68 21.47 -12.32 0.29
CA THR A 68 22.29 -11.36 -0.46
C THR A 68 22.81 -12.04 -1.73
N PRO A 69 22.60 -11.47 -2.93
CA PRO A 69 21.85 -10.24 -3.22
C PRO A 69 20.35 -10.38 -2.92
N GLN A 70 19.73 -9.25 -2.56
CA GLN A 70 18.28 -9.19 -2.33
C GLN A 70 17.57 -9.44 -3.66
N GLN A 71 16.41 -10.10 -3.63
CA GLN A 71 15.72 -10.50 -4.86
C GLN A 71 14.45 -9.70 -5.07
N VAL A 72 14.26 -9.20 -6.29
CA VAL A 72 12.97 -8.67 -6.73
C VAL A 72 12.03 -9.86 -7.00
N VAL A 73 10.85 -9.86 -6.38
CA VAL A 73 9.87 -10.96 -6.48
C VAL A 73 8.53 -10.56 -7.07
N ALA A 74 8.22 -9.26 -7.07
CA ALA A 74 7.18 -8.69 -7.93
C ALA A 74 7.65 -7.32 -8.42
N ARG A 75 7.52 -7.05 -9.72
CA ARG A 75 7.65 -5.71 -10.29
C ARG A 75 6.31 -5.31 -10.86
N VAL A 76 5.72 -4.25 -10.33
CA VAL A 76 4.42 -3.75 -10.77
C VAL A 76 4.57 -2.34 -11.33
N VAL A 77 4.07 -2.14 -12.54
CA VAL A 77 4.04 -0.85 -13.23
C VAL A 77 2.64 -0.24 -13.07
N LEU A 78 2.58 0.94 -12.48
CA LEU A 78 1.34 1.68 -12.21
C LEU A 78 1.31 3.00 -12.99
N PRO A 79 0.20 3.35 -13.66
CA PRO A 79 -0.01 4.70 -14.14
C PRO A 79 -0.01 5.70 -13.00
N ILE A 80 0.54 6.89 -13.25
CA ILE A 80 0.61 7.99 -12.25
C ILE A 80 -0.77 8.28 -11.63
N GLY A 81 -1.84 8.24 -12.43
CA GLY A 81 -3.20 8.53 -11.96
C GLY A 81 -3.73 7.56 -10.89
N VAL A 82 -3.14 6.37 -10.78
CA VAL A 82 -3.58 5.31 -9.84
C VAL A 82 -2.91 5.48 -8.46
N VAL A 83 -1.72 6.06 -8.43
CA VAL A 83 -0.91 6.20 -7.20
C VAL A 83 -1.63 6.96 -6.07
N PRO A 84 -2.32 8.11 -6.29
CA PRO A 84 -3.07 8.76 -5.22
C PRO A 84 -4.18 7.87 -4.63
N GLN A 85 -4.85 7.08 -5.47
CA GLN A 85 -5.88 6.15 -5.03
C GLN A 85 -5.29 5.03 -4.19
N MET A 86 -4.15 4.47 -4.61
CA MET A 86 -3.42 3.47 -3.84
C MET A 86 -2.98 4.01 -2.47
N ILE A 87 -2.43 5.23 -2.41
CA ILE A 87 -2.02 5.86 -1.14
C ILE A 87 -3.21 5.99 -0.18
N ARG A 88 -4.35 6.51 -0.66
CA ARG A 88 -5.57 6.63 0.16
C ARG A 88 -6.05 5.26 0.65
N ALA A 89 -6.17 4.30 -0.26
CA ALA A 89 -6.62 2.95 0.08
C ALA A 89 -5.70 2.25 1.09
N LEU A 90 -4.38 2.41 0.95
CA LEU A 90 -3.40 1.83 1.86
C LEU A 90 -3.49 2.48 3.25
N ARG A 91 -3.63 3.82 3.30
CA ARG A 91 -3.85 4.56 4.55
C ARG A 91 -5.12 4.13 5.28
N ASP A 92 -6.23 4.02 4.55
CA ASP A 92 -7.50 3.60 5.14
C ASP A 92 -7.43 2.17 5.68
N ASN A 93 -6.77 1.26 4.94
CA ASN A 93 -6.55 -0.11 5.39
C ASN A 93 -5.63 -0.18 6.61
N LEU A 94 -4.57 0.64 6.67
CA LEU A 94 -3.67 0.72 7.83
C LEU A 94 -4.42 1.23 9.06
N ASN A 95 -5.19 2.30 8.93
CA ASN A 95 -6.03 2.83 10.02
C ASN A 95 -7.03 1.77 10.53
N ASN A 96 -7.62 0.98 9.63
CA ASN A 96 -8.56 -0.08 10.00
C ASN A 96 -7.85 -1.27 10.67
N TYR A 97 -6.66 -1.61 10.21
CA TYR A 97 -5.80 -2.60 10.85
C TYR A 97 -5.46 -2.17 12.28
N GLU A 98 -5.00 -0.93 12.48
CA GLU A 98 -4.60 -0.42 13.79
C GLU A 98 -5.75 -0.43 14.80
N LYS A 99 -6.97 -0.08 14.35
CA LYS A 99 -8.17 -0.16 15.19
C LYS A 99 -8.50 -1.58 15.62
N ARG A 100 -8.14 -2.60 14.83
CA ARG A 100 -8.48 -4.01 15.07
C ARG A 100 -7.40 -4.78 15.81
N PHE A 101 -6.13 -4.52 15.49
CA PHE A 101 -4.99 -5.32 15.93
C PHE A 101 -3.94 -4.50 16.70
N GLY A 102 -4.07 -3.18 16.75
CA GLY A 102 -3.06 -2.28 17.31
C GLY A 102 -1.96 -1.93 16.29
N PHE A 103 -0.97 -1.18 16.76
CA PHE A 103 0.12 -0.70 15.90
C PHE A 103 0.98 -1.89 15.40
N PRO A 104 1.29 -1.98 14.10
CA PRO A 104 2.08 -3.09 13.57
C PRO A 104 3.54 -2.96 14.03
N THR A 105 3.92 -3.74 15.05
CA THR A 105 5.30 -3.79 15.56
C THR A 105 6.04 -5.00 15.02
N MET A 106 7.34 -4.86 14.76
CA MET A 106 8.18 -6.04 14.52
C MET A 106 8.43 -6.76 15.85
N PRO A 107 8.33 -8.10 15.89
CA PRO A 107 8.76 -8.85 17.06
C PRO A 107 10.22 -8.53 17.39
N ALA A 108 10.51 -8.21 18.65
CA ALA A 108 11.89 -8.04 19.08
C ALA A 108 12.66 -9.36 18.90
N PRO A 109 13.94 -9.33 18.46
CA PRO A 109 14.77 -10.52 18.45
C PRO A 109 14.77 -11.15 19.85
N LEU A 110 14.52 -12.46 19.93
CA LEU A 110 14.66 -13.18 21.19
C LEU A 110 16.12 -13.03 21.65
N PRO A 111 16.37 -12.68 22.93
CA PRO A 111 17.74 -12.63 23.44
C PRO A 111 18.39 -14.01 23.27
N PRO A 112 19.71 -14.07 22.96
CA PRO A 112 20.41 -15.33 22.81
C PRO A 112 20.29 -16.12 24.12
N GLN A 113 19.54 -17.22 24.06
CA GLN A 113 19.46 -18.16 25.17
C GLN A 113 20.84 -18.81 25.27
N VAL A 114 21.63 -18.42 26.25
CA VAL A 114 22.84 -19.14 26.65
C VAL A 114 22.39 -20.54 27.04
N THR A 115 22.60 -21.50 26.14
CA THR A 115 22.51 -22.91 26.47
C THR A 115 23.68 -23.23 27.40
N GLY A 116 23.39 -23.12 28.70
CA GLY A 116 24.31 -23.48 29.77
C GLY A 116 24.85 -24.88 29.50
N SER A 117 26.17 -24.96 29.47
CA SER A 117 26.94 -26.16 29.18
C SER A 117 26.74 -27.19 30.29
N SER A 118 26.54 -28.45 29.88
CA SER A 118 27.03 -29.65 30.56
C SER A 118 26.68 -29.80 32.06
N ASP A 119 25.47 -30.26 32.35
CA ASP A 119 25.29 -31.17 33.49
C ASP A 119 25.13 -32.59 32.98
N ALA A 120 25.96 -33.47 33.53
CA ALA A 120 26.17 -34.84 33.10
C ALA A 120 24.85 -35.62 33.03
N ILE A 121 24.66 -36.30 31.91
CA ILE A 121 23.71 -37.40 31.77
C ILE A 121 24.18 -38.50 32.74
N ASN A 122 23.62 -38.51 33.95
CA ASN A 122 23.75 -39.64 34.86
C ASN A 122 22.79 -40.73 34.38
N VAL A 123 23.29 -41.66 33.56
CA VAL A 123 22.57 -42.87 33.18
C VAL A 123 22.52 -43.78 34.40
N GLY A 124 21.53 -43.57 35.26
CA GLY A 124 21.17 -44.46 36.34
C GLY A 124 20.56 -45.74 35.77
N ALA A 125 21.32 -46.83 35.81
CA ALA A 125 20.80 -48.17 35.61
C ALA A 125 19.85 -48.54 36.76
N GLY A 126 18.61 -48.87 36.43
CA GLY A 126 17.61 -49.38 37.38
C GLY A 126 16.50 -50.10 36.64
N LEU A 127 16.53 -51.44 36.69
CA LEU A 127 15.45 -52.34 36.32
C LEU A 127 14.15 -51.93 37.02
N GLU A 128 13.03 -51.92 36.30
CA GLU A 128 11.81 -52.64 36.69
C GLU A 128 10.78 -52.66 35.53
N SER A 129 10.03 -53.78 35.47
CA SER A 129 9.22 -54.26 34.34
C SER A 129 7.79 -53.70 34.33
N PRO A 130 7.00 -53.86 33.23
CA PRO A 130 5.70 -53.22 33.04
C PRO A 130 4.50 -54.09 33.46
N ALA A 131 3.38 -53.46 33.82
CA ALA A 131 2.03 -54.05 33.89
C ALA A 131 1.03 -53.01 33.35
N SER A 132 0.51 -53.16 32.12
CA SER A 132 -0.72 -53.85 31.67
C SER A 132 -2.07 -53.16 32.03
N GLU A 133 -2.65 -52.50 31.01
CA GLU A 133 -4.06 -52.40 30.53
C GLU A 133 -5.28 -52.41 31.50
N THR A 134 -6.15 -51.36 31.57
CA THR A 134 -7.35 -50.99 30.72
C THR A 134 -8.70 -51.38 31.43
N PRO A 135 -9.96 -50.89 31.18
CA PRO A 135 -10.58 -49.63 30.65
C PRO A 135 -11.69 -48.97 31.57
N ALA A 136 -12.32 -47.87 31.09
CA ALA A 136 -13.40 -47.00 31.66
C ALA A 136 -14.86 -47.59 31.61
N PRO A 137 -16.04 -46.86 31.63
CA PRO A 137 -16.51 -45.48 32.03
C PRO A 137 -17.94 -45.51 32.75
N PRO A 138 -18.98 -44.63 32.53
CA PRO A 138 -19.21 -43.16 32.68
C PRO A 138 -20.46 -42.77 33.57
N VAL A 139 -20.97 -41.52 33.44
CA VAL A 139 -22.26 -40.85 33.82
C VAL A 139 -22.26 -39.99 35.10
N THR A 140 -22.73 -38.74 35.15
CA THR A 140 -24.08 -38.20 34.80
C THR A 140 -24.09 -36.66 34.62
N GLU A 141 -24.94 -36.16 33.70
CA GLU A 141 -25.46 -34.76 33.63
C GLU A 141 -26.60 -34.56 34.66
N THR A 142 -26.87 -33.37 35.24
CA THR A 142 -27.89 -32.31 34.92
C THR A 142 -28.38 -31.66 36.28
N PRO A 143 -29.29 -30.64 36.37
CA PRO A 143 -29.16 -29.19 36.11
C PRO A 143 -29.65 -28.28 37.29
N SER A 144 -29.79 -26.96 37.04
CA SER A 144 -30.65 -25.96 37.78
C SER A 144 -30.12 -25.41 39.13
N GLY A 145 -30.31 -24.16 39.57
CA GLY A 145 -30.98 -22.95 39.07
C GLY A 145 -30.90 -21.80 40.11
N THR A 146 -30.99 -20.55 39.63
CA THR A 146 -31.65 -19.33 40.21
C THR A 146 -31.43 -18.86 41.66
N SER A 147 -31.06 -17.56 41.83
CA SER A 147 -31.54 -16.57 42.85
C SER A 147 -30.41 -15.56 43.21
N ALA A 148 -30.38 -14.30 42.74
CA ALA A 148 -31.13 -13.09 43.16
C ALA A 148 -30.60 -12.37 44.43
N GLY A 149 -30.30 -11.06 44.30
CA GLY A 149 -30.65 -10.03 45.31
C GLY A 149 -29.52 -9.25 46.02
N GLY A 150 -29.54 -7.91 45.84
CA GLY A 150 -29.18 -6.90 46.88
C GLY A 150 -27.85 -6.15 46.68
N THR A 151 -27.75 -4.93 46.12
CA THR A 151 -28.13 -3.57 46.60
C THR A 151 -27.24 -2.96 47.70
N GLY A 152 -26.76 -1.72 47.44
CA GLY A 152 -26.37 -0.70 48.44
C GLY A 152 -24.96 -0.12 48.20
N ALA A 153 -24.80 1.08 47.59
CA ALA A 153 -24.76 2.41 48.25
C ALA A 153 -23.35 2.72 48.82
N VAL A 154 -22.68 3.88 48.73
CA VAL A 154 -23.05 5.32 48.58
C VAL A 154 -21.77 6.19 48.53
N GLY A 155 -21.89 7.45 48.07
CA GLY A 155 -20.98 8.58 48.38
C GLY A 155 -20.33 9.22 47.14
N GLU A 156 -20.92 10.16 46.38
CA GLU A 156 -21.44 11.52 46.66
C GLU A 156 -20.31 12.60 46.66
N THR A 157 -20.18 13.34 45.53
CA THR A 157 -20.34 14.82 45.31
C THR A 157 -19.06 15.64 45.57
N VAL A 158 -18.72 16.79 44.96
CA VAL A 158 -19.37 18.07 44.56
C VAL A 158 -18.37 18.75 43.57
N THR A 159 -18.72 19.11 42.31
CA THR A 159 -18.98 20.47 41.73
C THR A 159 -17.98 21.58 42.14
N SER A 160 -17.55 22.61 41.39
CA SER A 160 -18.07 23.47 40.29
C SER A 160 -16.87 24.34 39.80
N GLU A 161 -16.74 24.67 38.50
CA GLU A 161 -16.97 26.01 37.86
C GLU A 161 -16.03 27.15 38.33
N THR A 162 -15.59 28.18 37.60
CA THR A 162 -15.61 28.66 36.20
C THR A 162 -14.80 29.99 36.18
N GLU A 163 -14.23 30.35 35.01
CA GLU A 163 -13.93 31.71 34.50
C GLU A 163 -12.69 32.58 34.87
N SER A 164 -12.08 33.05 33.76
CA SER A 164 -11.74 34.46 33.41
C SER A 164 -10.39 35.10 33.78
N ALA A 165 -9.55 35.19 32.72
CA ALA A 165 -8.82 36.34 32.15
C ALA A 165 -8.21 37.45 33.06
N GLN A 166 -6.91 37.75 32.83
CA GLN A 166 -6.38 39.06 32.40
C GLN A 166 -4.84 39.09 32.35
N SER A 167 -4.28 39.71 31.29
CA SER A 167 -2.87 40.14 31.16
C SER A 167 -2.59 41.39 32.02
N PRO A 168 -1.32 41.77 32.27
CA PRO A 168 -0.67 42.77 31.40
C PRO A 168 0.87 42.64 31.23
N GLU A 169 1.45 43.67 30.63
CA GLU A 169 2.67 43.79 29.81
C GLU A 169 4.04 43.91 30.55
N ASP A 170 5.09 43.74 29.74
CA ASP A 170 6.56 43.86 29.85
C ASP A 170 7.14 45.06 30.66
N PRO A 171 8.42 45.02 31.16
CA PRO A 171 9.58 45.32 30.29
C PRO A 171 10.93 44.64 30.60
N GLN A 172 11.61 44.20 29.52
CA GLN A 172 13.07 44.16 29.23
C GLN A 172 14.08 44.05 30.41
N ALA A 173 14.96 43.03 30.36
CA ALA A 173 16.38 43.18 30.01
C ALA A 173 17.20 41.86 30.22
N VAL A 174 18.01 41.52 29.20
CA VAL A 174 19.28 40.75 29.19
C VAL A 174 19.34 39.33 29.79
N GLU A 175 19.54 38.31 28.94
CA GLU A 175 20.80 37.56 28.79
C GLU A 175 20.60 36.29 27.93
N LYS A 176 21.46 36.12 26.92
CA LYS A 176 21.58 34.88 26.12
C LYS A 176 22.40 33.86 26.92
N PRO A 177 21.97 32.58 27.00
CA PRO A 177 22.90 31.49 27.21
C PRO A 177 23.18 30.74 25.91
N GLN A 178 24.47 30.78 25.60
CA GLN A 178 25.31 29.92 24.77
C GLN A 178 24.75 28.56 24.32
N SER A 179 25.04 28.34 23.04
CA SER A 179 25.03 27.09 22.28
C SER A 179 25.70 25.93 23.00
N VAL A 180 24.89 24.90 23.29
CA VAL A 180 25.40 23.54 23.55
C VAL A 180 25.53 22.86 22.19
N GLU A 181 26.77 22.68 21.74
CA GLU A 181 27.10 21.89 20.55
C GLU A 181 26.68 20.43 20.78
N LYS A 182 25.65 19.98 20.07
CA LYS A 182 25.30 18.57 19.95
C LYS A 182 26.19 17.96 18.85
N PRO A 183 26.81 16.79 19.05
CA PRO A 183 27.65 16.17 18.02
C PRO A 183 26.83 15.97 16.75
N THR A 184 27.39 16.41 15.62
CA THR A 184 26.84 16.24 14.28
C THR A 184 26.78 14.75 13.96
N GLU A 185 25.63 14.13 14.24
CA GLU A 185 25.22 12.87 13.63
C GLU A 185 25.19 13.12 12.12
N THR A 186 26.14 12.54 11.41
CA THR A 186 26.23 12.61 9.96
C THR A 186 24.93 12.01 9.42
N ALA A 187 24.01 12.88 8.99
CA ALA A 187 22.82 12.49 8.27
C ALA A 187 23.26 11.82 6.96
N GLN A 188 23.48 10.51 7.02
CA GLN A 188 23.73 9.70 5.84
C GLN A 188 22.49 9.86 4.96
N LYS A 189 22.67 10.56 3.84
CA LYS A 189 21.65 10.68 2.81
C LYS A 189 21.20 9.25 2.47
N PRO A 190 19.88 8.95 2.45
CA PRO A 190 19.43 7.63 2.06
C PRO A 190 20.04 7.28 0.69
N PRO A 191 20.49 6.03 0.50
CA PRO A 191 21.14 5.60 -0.73
C PRO A 191 20.26 5.92 -1.93
N SER A 192 20.90 6.30 -3.04
CA SER A 192 20.19 6.58 -4.27
C SER A 192 19.48 5.33 -4.78
N ALA A 193 18.42 5.50 -5.56
CA ALA A 193 17.70 4.37 -6.13
C ALA A 193 18.65 3.48 -6.96
N GLU A 194 19.56 4.09 -7.73
CA GLU A 194 20.55 3.37 -8.55
C GLU A 194 21.46 2.45 -7.72
N GLU A 195 22.05 2.97 -6.62
CA GLU A 195 22.88 2.16 -5.72
C GLU A 195 22.11 0.98 -5.11
N LEU A 196 20.82 1.16 -4.83
CA LEU A 196 19.99 0.06 -4.34
C LEU A 196 19.88 -1.04 -5.39
N TYR A 197 19.72 -0.70 -6.68
CA TYR A 197 19.56 -1.68 -7.76
C TYR A 197 20.81 -2.49 -8.07
N ASP A 198 22.00 -1.93 -7.88
CA ASP A 198 23.26 -2.65 -8.09
C ASP A 198 23.39 -3.87 -7.16
N GLU A 199 22.74 -3.81 -6.00
CA GLU A 199 22.69 -4.90 -5.01
C GLU A 199 21.50 -5.86 -5.20
N LEU A 200 20.59 -5.57 -6.14
CA LEU A 200 19.39 -6.37 -6.39
C LEU A 200 19.62 -7.37 -7.51
N LYS A 201 19.23 -8.62 -7.25
CA LYS A 201 19.01 -9.60 -8.30
C LYS A 201 17.59 -9.45 -8.84
N LEU A 202 17.49 -9.09 -10.11
CA LEU A 202 16.24 -9.01 -10.86
C LEU A 202 16.19 -10.13 -11.90
N PRO A 203 15.27 -11.09 -11.79
CA PRO A 203 15.08 -12.13 -12.80
C PRO A 203 14.67 -11.55 -14.16
N ASP A 204 15.13 -12.16 -15.26
CA ASP A 204 14.87 -11.67 -16.63
C ASP A 204 13.38 -11.53 -16.94
N GLU A 205 12.57 -12.49 -16.47
CA GLU A 205 11.11 -12.48 -16.62
C GLU A 205 10.43 -11.27 -15.93
N MET A 206 11.13 -10.64 -14.99
CA MET A 206 10.64 -9.51 -14.21
C MET A 206 11.17 -8.16 -14.71
N LEU A 207 12.08 -8.14 -15.68
CA LEU A 207 12.66 -6.90 -16.21
C LEU A 207 11.57 -5.92 -16.67
N SER A 208 10.58 -6.41 -17.39
CA SER A 208 9.44 -5.61 -17.87
C SER A 208 8.36 -5.37 -16.82
N GLY A 209 8.27 -6.25 -15.81
CA GLY A 209 7.22 -6.20 -14.80
C GLY A 209 5.81 -6.51 -15.32
N VAL A 210 4.83 -6.38 -14.44
CA VAL A 210 3.40 -6.50 -14.78
C VAL A 210 2.70 -5.15 -14.64
N TYR A 211 1.86 -4.81 -15.61
CA TYR A 211 1.05 -3.60 -15.55
C TYR A 211 -0.18 -3.80 -14.65
N ALA A 212 -0.57 -2.75 -13.94
CA ALA A 212 -1.84 -2.69 -13.23
C ALA A 212 -2.37 -1.25 -13.19
N ASN A 213 -3.69 -1.09 -13.36
CA ASN A 213 -4.35 0.22 -13.29
C ASN A 213 -5.28 0.34 -12.08
N ALA A 214 -5.25 -0.66 -11.20
CA ALA A 214 -6.03 -0.72 -9.98
C ALA A 214 -5.32 -1.61 -8.96
N VAL A 215 -5.59 -1.37 -7.68
CA VAL A 215 -5.13 -2.23 -6.60
C VAL A 215 -6.26 -2.40 -5.59
N ARG A 216 -6.49 -3.65 -5.18
CA ARG A 216 -7.33 -3.98 -4.04
C ARG A 216 -6.43 -4.40 -2.89
N ILE A 217 -6.67 -3.81 -1.72
CA ILE A 217 -5.88 -4.03 -0.52
C ILE A 217 -6.77 -4.69 0.52
N GLY A 218 -6.30 -5.81 1.07
CA GLY A 218 -6.89 -6.48 2.23
C GLY A 218 -5.80 -6.78 3.26
N HIS A 219 -6.19 -7.09 4.49
CA HIS A 219 -5.23 -7.40 5.54
C HIS A 219 -5.75 -8.46 6.51
N SER A 220 -4.82 -9.20 7.09
CA SER A 220 -5.02 -10.07 8.24
C SER A 220 -4.33 -9.43 9.47
N ALA A 221 -4.18 -10.19 10.56
CA ALA A 221 -3.42 -9.75 11.72
C ALA A 221 -1.90 -9.69 11.47
N THR A 222 -1.38 -10.35 10.42
CA THR A 222 0.07 -10.51 10.19
C THR A 222 0.54 -9.91 8.87
N GLU A 223 -0.34 -9.77 7.89
CA GLU A 223 0.03 -9.38 6.53
C GLU A 223 -1.02 -8.52 5.84
N PHE A 224 -0.57 -7.75 4.86
CA PHE A 224 -1.40 -7.05 3.89
C PHE A 224 -1.24 -7.74 2.54
N SER A 225 -2.38 -7.98 1.89
CA SER A 225 -2.47 -8.53 0.54
C SER A 225 -2.80 -7.42 -0.45
N PHE A 226 -2.06 -7.39 -1.55
CA PHE A 226 -2.22 -6.46 -2.66
C PHE A 226 -2.59 -7.25 -3.90
N ASP A 227 -3.85 -7.13 -4.32
CA ASP A 227 -4.33 -7.65 -5.60
C ASP A 227 -4.21 -6.52 -6.63
N PHE A 228 -3.16 -6.56 -7.44
CA PHE A 228 -2.98 -5.65 -8.56
C PHE A 228 -3.84 -6.11 -9.74
N ILE A 229 -4.67 -5.22 -10.24
CA ILE A 229 -5.74 -5.53 -11.18
C ILE A 229 -5.50 -4.78 -12.49
N THR A 230 -5.67 -5.49 -13.59
CA THR A 230 -5.87 -4.94 -14.92
C THR A 230 -7.35 -4.93 -15.22
N THR A 231 -7.95 -3.76 -15.45
CA THR A 231 -9.36 -3.64 -15.81
C THR A 231 -9.51 -3.53 -17.32
N PHE A 232 -9.20 -4.62 -18.03
CA PHE A 232 -9.35 -4.70 -19.48
C PHE A 232 -10.68 -5.37 -19.86
N PHE A 233 -11.24 -4.98 -21.01
CA PHE A 233 -12.33 -5.73 -21.64
C PHE A 233 -11.80 -7.10 -22.13
N PRO A 234 -12.57 -8.20 -22.05
CA PRO A 234 -13.97 -8.31 -21.58
C PRO A 234 -14.12 -8.48 -20.07
N ARG A 235 -13.05 -8.79 -19.34
CA ARG A 235 -13.09 -9.05 -17.90
C ARG A 235 -11.80 -8.60 -17.24
N SER A 236 -11.94 -7.88 -16.13
CA SER A 236 -10.81 -7.53 -15.26
C SER A 236 -10.09 -8.78 -14.76
N CYS A 237 -8.78 -8.67 -14.56
CA CYS A 237 -7.92 -9.78 -14.14
C CYS A 237 -6.89 -9.32 -13.10
N VAL A 238 -6.59 -10.17 -12.11
CA VAL A 238 -5.48 -9.94 -11.18
C VAL A 238 -4.16 -10.26 -11.90
N SER A 239 -3.34 -9.25 -12.13
CA SER A 239 -2.03 -9.39 -12.80
C SER A 239 -0.92 -9.78 -11.82
N ALA A 240 -0.99 -9.31 -10.58
CA ALA A 240 -0.10 -9.75 -9.50
C ALA A 240 -0.83 -9.78 -8.16
N ARG A 241 -0.45 -10.73 -7.32
CA ARG A 241 -0.83 -10.79 -5.91
C ARG A 241 0.43 -10.79 -5.06
N VAL A 242 0.55 -9.80 -4.19
CA VAL A 242 1.70 -9.65 -3.29
C VAL A 242 1.23 -9.59 -1.86
N HIS A 243 1.90 -10.33 -0.97
CA HIS A 243 1.67 -10.29 0.46
C HIS A 243 2.87 -9.65 1.14
N LEU A 244 2.62 -8.66 2.00
CA LEU A 244 3.66 -7.92 2.71
C LEU A 244 3.34 -7.93 4.21
N ALA A 245 4.35 -8.23 5.04
CA ALA A 245 4.16 -8.24 6.49
C ALA A 245 3.69 -6.88 7.01
N ALA A 246 2.72 -6.88 7.93
CA ALA A 246 2.08 -5.66 8.45
C ALA A 246 3.08 -4.60 8.98
N PRO A 247 4.18 -4.97 9.68
CA PRO A 247 5.17 -3.98 10.15
C PRO A 247 5.89 -3.20 9.04
N ASN A 248 5.89 -3.70 7.79
CA ASN A 248 6.51 -3.02 6.66
C ASN A 248 5.58 -2.01 5.98
N ILE A 249 4.28 -1.99 6.33
CA ILE A 249 3.26 -1.18 5.66
C ILE A 249 3.41 0.32 5.90
N PRO A 250 3.69 0.81 7.13
CA PRO A 250 3.90 2.23 7.36
C PRO A 250 5.03 2.79 6.48
N ARG A 251 6.18 2.08 6.42
CA ARG A 251 7.32 2.47 5.58
C ARG A 251 6.96 2.50 4.09
N LEU A 252 6.17 1.53 3.61
CA LEU A 252 5.71 1.52 2.23
C LEU A 252 4.80 2.73 1.93
N LEU A 253 3.85 3.01 2.82
CA LEU A 253 2.93 4.14 2.69
C LEU A 253 3.69 5.47 2.67
N ASP A 254 4.66 5.64 3.55
CA ASP A 254 5.50 6.83 3.61
C ASP A 254 6.31 6.99 2.32
N SER A 255 6.97 5.92 1.86
CA SER A 255 7.74 5.95 0.61
C SER A 255 6.87 6.32 -0.58
N LEU A 256 5.69 5.71 -0.74
CA LEU A 256 4.74 6.04 -1.82
C LEU A 256 4.29 7.50 -1.76
N THR A 257 3.98 7.99 -0.56
CA THR A 257 3.53 9.37 -0.34
C THR A 257 4.61 10.37 -0.72
N HIS A 258 5.82 10.20 -0.21
CA HIS A 258 6.95 11.11 -0.50
C HIS A 258 7.31 11.10 -1.99
N SER A 259 7.40 9.92 -2.63
CA SER A 259 7.69 9.82 -4.06
C SER A 259 6.61 10.51 -4.90
N PHE A 260 5.33 10.39 -4.51
CA PHE A 260 4.23 11.04 -5.21
C PHE A 260 4.24 12.57 -5.04
N GLU A 261 4.52 13.08 -3.83
CA GLU A 261 4.67 14.52 -3.59
C GLU A 261 5.84 15.12 -4.38
N GLN A 262 6.97 14.42 -4.44
CA GLN A 262 8.12 14.83 -5.25
C GLN A 262 7.74 14.91 -6.73
N PHE A 263 7.02 13.91 -7.24
CA PHE A 263 6.49 13.93 -8.60
C PHE A 263 5.61 15.17 -8.85
N GLN A 264 4.66 15.46 -7.96
CA GLN A 264 3.76 16.62 -8.09
C GLN A 264 4.53 17.94 -8.14
N ARG A 265 5.54 18.11 -7.29
CA ARG A 265 6.40 19.31 -7.29
C ARG A 265 7.13 19.46 -8.62
N LYS A 266 7.67 18.37 -9.17
CA LYS A 266 8.36 18.37 -10.47
C LYS A 266 7.41 18.75 -11.61
N VAL A 267 6.20 18.19 -11.64
CA VAL A 267 5.18 18.52 -12.65
C VAL A 267 4.77 20.00 -12.56
N ALA A 268 4.54 20.51 -11.35
CA ALA A 268 4.18 21.92 -11.16
C ALA A 268 5.30 22.87 -11.62
N GLN A 269 6.57 22.52 -11.41
CA GLN A 269 7.71 23.28 -11.91
C GLN A 269 7.80 23.26 -13.44
N GLN A 270 7.50 22.12 -14.08
CA GLN A 270 7.49 22.01 -15.54
C GLN A 270 6.37 22.84 -16.16
N GLN A 271 5.17 22.83 -15.59
CA GLN A 271 4.04 23.64 -16.05
C GLN A 271 4.35 25.14 -15.98
N LYS A 272 5.04 25.60 -14.93
CA LYS A 272 5.45 27.01 -14.80
C LYS A 272 6.52 27.46 -15.80
N ARG A 273 7.31 26.53 -16.36
CA ARG A 273 8.37 26.83 -17.33
C ARG A 273 7.86 26.87 -18.78
N GLN A 274 6.66 26.36 -19.05
CA GLN A 274 6.02 26.52 -20.35
C GLN A 274 5.30 27.87 -20.36
N PRO A 275 5.75 28.86 -21.17
CA PRO A 275 4.99 30.09 -21.33
C PRO A 275 3.61 29.76 -21.93
N PRO A 276 2.54 30.51 -21.58
CA PRO A 276 1.27 30.39 -22.28
C PRO A 276 1.52 30.57 -23.78
N ALA A 277 0.94 29.69 -24.60
CA ALA A 277 1.06 29.77 -26.05
C ALA A 277 0.68 31.18 -26.50
N ALA A 278 1.62 31.92 -27.08
CA ALA A 278 1.37 33.21 -27.68
C ALA A 278 0.50 32.98 -28.93
N GLY A 279 -0.81 33.20 -28.81
CA GLY A 279 -1.72 32.97 -29.93
C GLY A 279 -3.15 33.32 -29.58
N ASP A 280 -3.43 34.61 -29.44
CA ASP A 280 -4.51 35.27 -30.19
C ASP A 280 -4.30 36.79 -30.12
N GLN A 281 -3.43 37.32 -30.99
CA GLN A 281 -3.49 38.74 -31.33
C GLN A 281 -4.55 38.87 -32.42
N PRO A 282 -5.70 39.50 -32.18
CA PRO A 282 -6.65 39.77 -33.24
C PRO A 282 -5.96 40.69 -34.25
N GLY A 283 -5.77 40.19 -35.47
CA GLY A 283 -5.20 40.96 -36.57
C GLY A 283 -6.05 42.19 -36.84
N GLU A 284 -5.43 43.36 -36.76
CA GLU A 284 -5.93 44.58 -37.38
C GLU A 284 -5.98 44.37 -38.90
N LEU A 285 -7.19 44.41 -39.46
CA LEU A 285 -7.47 44.74 -40.85
C LEU A 285 -8.58 45.80 -40.87
#